data_AF-A0A2N0QQ59-F1
#
_entry.id   AF-A0A2N0QQ59-F1
#
_cell.length_a   1.000
_cell.length_b   1.000
_cell.length_c   1.000
_cell.angle_alpha   90.00
_cell.angle_beta   90.00
_cell.angle_gamma   90.00
#
_symmetry.space_group_name_H-M   'P 1'
#
loop_
_entity.id
_entity.type
_entity.pdbx_description
1 polymer ?
#
loop_
_entity_poly.entity_id
_entity_poly.type
_entity_poly.pdbx_seq_one_letter_code
_entity_poly.pdbx_strand_id
1 'polypeptide(L)'
;MRIIHSSSIPIRNGIDHIKVLDINKTSSMSNKYTDIINLMQDKAEYDPICIDDLIPHNVFQAAYLEEMELPFNITLYRYYSGNYIGTLNWIWKRPDTVELFDKTKESQSLLKAHKSLPKYSTWQMRKNVINKYSLYTRLSPAILCTLYQDLTGNAISNSNLISQEVQERIKLMYETQDPNIVFDLRKNGGFKGTKFDEF
;
A
#
# COMPACT_ATOMS: atom_id res chain seq x y z
N MET A 1 11.45 13.55 -18.40
CA MET A 1 10.95 12.40 -17.61
C MET A 1 11.93 11.24 -17.82
N ARG A 2 12.79 10.92 -16.84
CA ARG A 2 13.81 9.85 -16.96
C ARG A 2 13.26 8.56 -16.34
N ILE A 3 13.27 7.48 -17.11
CA ILE A 3 12.84 6.15 -16.68
C ILE A 3 14.00 5.52 -15.89
N ILE A 4 13.80 5.25 -14.59
CA ILE A 4 14.83 4.76 -13.65
C ILE A 4 14.64 3.27 -13.34
N HIS A 5 14.40 2.44 -14.35
CA HIS A 5 14.63 1.00 -14.25
C HIS A 5 14.84 0.38 -15.64
N SER A 6 15.74 -0.58 -15.75
CA SER A 6 16.00 -1.38 -16.95
C SER A 6 15.48 -2.83 -16.84
N SER A 7 14.86 -3.20 -15.71
CA SER A 7 14.21 -4.51 -15.57
C SER A 7 12.79 -4.46 -16.15
N SER A 8 12.51 -5.32 -17.12
CA SER A 8 11.17 -5.56 -17.66
C SER A 8 10.32 -6.47 -16.76
N ILE A 9 10.90 -7.00 -15.68
CA ILE A 9 10.30 -8.05 -14.86
C ILE A 9 10.03 -7.49 -13.45
N PRO A 10 8.76 -7.44 -13.00
CA PRO A 10 8.44 -7.09 -11.62
C PRO A 10 9.01 -8.15 -10.66
N ILE A 11 9.50 -7.72 -9.49
CA ILE A 11 10.17 -8.55 -8.47
C ILE A 11 9.29 -9.73 -7.98
N ARG A 12 7.98 -9.73 -8.28
CA ARG A 12 7.06 -10.80 -7.91
C ARG A 12 6.13 -11.12 -9.08
N ASN A 13 6.01 -12.40 -9.43
CA ASN A 13 4.97 -12.89 -10.33
C ASN A 13 3.60 -12.61 -9.68
N GLY A 14 2.82 -11.72 -10.30
CA GLY A 14 1.51 -11.32 -9.78
C GLY A 14 0.53 -12.49 -9.70
N ILE A 15 0.68 -13.51 -10.55
CA ILE A 15 -0.30 -14.59 -10.74
C ILE A 15 -0.40 -15.51 -9.52
N ASP A 16 0.73 -15.88 -8.90
CA ASP A 16 0.76 -16.84 -7.78
C ASP A 16 0.19 -16.26 -6.47
N HIS A 17 -0.03 -14.95 -6.43
CA HIS A 17 -0.43 -14.19 -5.26
C HIS A 17 -1.86 -13.67 -5.37
N ILE A 18 -2.60 -14.06 -6.41
CA ILE A 18 -3.96 -13.59 -6.66
C ILE A 18 -4.92 -14.77 -6.55
N LYS A 19 -6.04 -14.55 -5.85
CA LYS A 19 -7.19 -15.45 -5.86
C LYS A 19 -8.43 -14.67 -6.27
N VAL A 20 -9.11 -15.15 -7.30
CA VAL A 20 -10.37 -14.59 -7.79
C VAL A 20 -11.48 -15.59 -7.47
N LEU A 21 -12.56 -15.10 -6.85
CA LEU A 21 -13.69 -15.91 -6.42
C LEU A 21 -14.99 -15.27 -6.87
N ASP A 22 -15.89 -16.09 -7.41
CA ASP A 22 -17.23 -15.66 -7.78
C ASP A 22 -18.18 -15.99 -6.63
N ILE A 23 -18.90 -14.98 -6.15
CA ILE A 23 -19.86 -15.14 -5.04
C ILE A 23 -21.25 -14.79 -5.60
N ASN A 24 -22.14 -15.78 -5.55
CA ASN A 24 -23.52 -15.63 -5.99
C ASN A 24 -24.33 -14.88 -4.93
N LYS A 25 -25.36 -14.15 -5.38
CA LYS A 25 -26.28 -13.45 -4.49
C LYS A 25 -26.98 -14.41 -3.53
N THR A 26 -27.18 -13.95 -2.31
CA THR A 26 -27.89 -14.66 -1.25
C THR A 26 -29.15 -13.88 -0.87
N SER A 27 -30.24 -14.59 -0.60
CA SER A 27 -31.50 -14.00 -0.12
C SER A 27 -31.47 -13.61 1.36
N SER A 28 -30.47 -14.10 2.11
CA SER A 28 -30.20 -13.76 3.51
C SER A 28 -29.64 -12.35 3.64
N MET A 29 -30.34 -11.47 4.34
CA MET A 29 -29.88 -10.10 4.66
C MET A 29 -29.28 -10.09 6.07
N SER A 30 -28.04 -10.57 6.17
CA SER A 30 -27.25 -10.40 7.40
C SER A 30 -26.85 -8.94 7.58
N ASN A 31 -27.11 -8.36 8.75
CA ASN A 31 -26.69 -7.00 9.10
C ASN A 31 -25.15 -6.86 9.20
N LYS A 32 -24.39 -7.95 9.08
CA LYS A 32 -22.93 -8.00 9.16
C LYS A 32 -22.22 -7.26 8.01
N TYR A 33 -22.88 -7.13 6.86
CA TYR A 33 -22.30 -6.57 5.63
C TYR A 33 -22.99 -5.29 5.15
N THR A 34 -23.80 -4.64 6.00
CA THR A 34 -24.61 -3.47 5.62
C THR A 34 -23.78 -2.34 4.99
N ASP A 35 -22.58 -2.06 5.52
CA ASP A 35 -21.71 -1.02 4.96
C ASP A 35 -21.24 -1.35 3.54
N ILE A 36 -20.89 -2.61 3.28
CA ILE A 36 -20.51 -3.10 1.95
C ILE A 36 -21.72 -3.06 1.02
N ILE A 37 -22.90 -3.46 1.49
CA ILE A 37 -24.14 -3.44 0.71
C ILE A 37 -24.48 -2.01 0.27
N ASN A 38 -24.45 -1.05 1.21
CA ASN A 38 -24.73 0.36 0.93
C ASN A 38 -23.71 0.94 -0.06
N LEU A 39 -22.42 0.66 0.12
CA LEU A 39 -21.37 1.09 -0.81
C LEU A 39 -21.62 0.55 -2.23
N MET A 40 -22.07 -0.70 -2.34
CA MET A 40 -22.23 -1.40 -3.61
C MET A 40 -23.54 -1.07 -4.32
N GLN A 41 -24.58 -0.59 -3.63
CA GLN A 41 -25.86 -0.24 -4.24
C GLN A 41 -25.70 0.76 -5.40
N ASP A 42 -24.95 1.84 -5.17
CA ASP A 42 -24.79 2.95 -6.13
C ASP A 42 -23.73 2.71 -7.21
N LYS A 43 -22.99 1.61 -7.11
CA LYS A 43 -21.83 1.35 -7.99
C LYS A 43 -22.24 0.70 -9.29
N ALA A 44 -21.50 0.95 -10.36
CA ALA A 44 -21.74 0.28 -11.64
C ALA A 44 -21.26 -1.18 -11.59
N GLU A 45 -21.80 -2.01 -12.46
CA GLU A 45 -21.25 -3.34 -12.73
C GLU A 45 -19.83 -3.22 -13.30
N TYR A 46 -18.98 -4.20 -13.00
CA TYR A 46 -17.59 -4.23 -13.49
C TYR A 46 -16.72 -3.02 -13.08
N ASP A 47 -17.01 -2.42 -11.93
CA ASP A 47 -16.18 -1.37 -11.33
C ASP A 47 -15.56 -1.85 -10.00
N PRO A 48 -14.27 -2.25 -9.99
CA PRO A 48 -13.59 -2.77 -8.80
C PRO A 48 -13.42 -1.73 -7.70
N ILE A 49 -13.76 -2.12 -6.47
CA ILE A 49 -13.66 -1.27 -5.29
C ILE A 49 -12.92 -2.02 -4.19
N CYS A 50 -11.96 -1.35 -3.56
CA CYS A 50 -11.25 -1.88 -2.39
C CYS A 50 -12.16 -1.83 -1.17
N ILE A 51 -12.24 -2.93 -0.41
CA ILE A 51 -13.13 -3.04 0.77
C ILE A 51 -12.37 -3.20 2.08
N ASP A 52 -11.04 -3.13 2.07
CA ASP A 52 -10.23 -3.42 3.26
C ASP A 52 -10.56 -2.50 4.45
N ASP A 53 -10.95 -1.25 4.20
CA ASP A 53 -11.36 -0.30 5.23
C ASP A 53 -12.74 -0.61 5.84
N LEU A 54 -13.54 -1.44 5.16
CA LEU A 54 -14.87 -1.86 5.60
C LEU A 54 -14.85 -3.19 6.35
N ILE A 55 -13.71 -3.90 6.34
CA ILE A 55 -13.57 -5.17 7.07
C ILE A 55 -13.30 -4.85 8.55
N PRO A 56 -14.13 -5.34 9.49
CA PRO A 56 -13.93 -5.07 10.91
C PRO A 56 -12.55 -5.54 11.40
N HIS A 57 -11.91 -4.78 12.29
CA HIS A 57 -10.58 -5.12 12.80
C HIS A 57 -10.56 -6.34 13.75
N ASN A 58 -11.71 -6.72 14.29
CA ASN A 58 -11.85 -7.79 15.28
C ASN A 58 -12.27 -9.15 14.68
N VAL A 59 -12.38 -9.26 13.36
CA VAL A 59 -12.77 -10.52 12.70
C VAL A 59 -11.60 -11.17 11.99
N PHE A 60 -11.64 -12.50 11.90
CA PHE A 60 -10.74 -13.23 11.04
C PHE A 60 -11.13 -12.99 9.58
N GLN A 61 -10.36 -12.16 8.87
CA GLN A 61 -10.72 -11.66 7.54
C GLN A 61 -11.06 -12.77 6.52
N ALA A 62 -10.35 -13.90 6.55
CA ALA A 62 -10.60 -14.97 5.60
C ALA A 62 -11.99 -15.60 5.80
N ALA A 63 -12.38 -15.90 7.04
CA ALA A 63 -13.73 -16.41 7.35
C ALA A 63 -14.80 -15.36 7.06
N TYR A 64 -14.54 -14.08 7.40
CA TYR A 64 -15.47 -12.97 7.13
C TYR A 64 -15.79 -12.85 5.63
N LEU A 65 -14.79 -13.00 4.76
CA LEU A 65 -14.98 -12.88 3.31
C LEU A 65 -15.51 -14.17 2.65
N GLU A 66 -15.22 -15.34 3.21
CA GLU A 66 -15.74 -16.63 2.70
C GLU A 66 -17.21 -16.85 3.04
N GLU A 67 -17.67 -16.32 4.19
CA GLU A 67 -19.08 -16.33 4.62
C GLU A 67 -19.85 -15.09 4.17
N MET A 68 -19.40 -14.44 3.09
CA MET A 68 -19.99 -13.17 2.68
C MET A 68 -21.33 -13.38 1.97
N GLU A 69 -22.37 -12.73 2.49
CA GLU A 69 -23.75 -12.80 2.01
C GLU A 69 -24.18 -11.42 1.52
N LEU A 70 -24.39 -11.29 0.21
CA LEU A 70 -24.76 -10.03 -0.45
C LEU A 70 -25.97 -10.20 -1.36
N PRO A 71 -26.81 -9.16 -1.54
CA PRO A 71 -27.95 -9.19 -2.45
C PRO A 71 -27.59 -9.16 -3.94
N PHE A 72 -26.30 -9.11 -4.29
CA PHE A 72 -25.80 -9.00 -5.66
C PHE A 72 -24.80 -10.11 -5.97
N ASN A 73 -24.75 -10.55 -7.22
CA ASN A 73 -23.63 -11.37 -7.71
C ASN A 73 -22.38 -10.50 -7.74
N ILE A 74 -21.26 -11.01 -7.26
CA ILE A 74 -20.01 -10.27 -7.24
C ILE A 74 -18.82 -11.16 -7.63
N THR A 75 -17.75 -10.50 -8.06
CA THR A 75 -16.41 -11.11 -8.10
C THR A 75 -15.59 -10.52 -6.96
N LEU A 76 -14.92 -11.37 -6.19
CA LEU A 76 -13.96 -11.03 -5.15
C LEU A 76 -12.54 -11.31 -5.66
N TYR A 77 -11.73 -10.26 -5.72
CA TYR A 77 -10.31 -10.33 -6.06
C TYR A 77 -9.48 -10.14 -4.79
N ARG A 78 -8.64 -11.12 -4.48
CA ARG A 78 -7.75 -11.13 -3.32
C ARG A 78 -6.30 -11.11 -3.78
N TYR A 79 -5.52 -10.22 -3.21
CA TYR A 79 -4.08 -10.15 -3.41
C TYR A 79 -3.34 -10.45 -2.11
N TYR A 80 -2.59 -11.54 -2.11
CA TYR A 80 -1.73 -11.96 -1.02
C TYR A 80 -0.37 -11.30 -1.17
N SER A 81 -0.10 -10.29 -0.35
CA SER A 81 1.17 -9.57 -0.41
C SER A 81 2.38 -10.38 0.06
N GLY A 82 2.19 -11.64 0.52
CA GLY A 82 3.24 -12.50 1.07
C GLY A 82 3.81 -11.97 2.40
N ASN A 83 4.32 -12.85 3.26
CA ASN A 83 5.01 -12.49 4.51
C ASN A 83 4.32 -11.40 5.36
N TYR A 84 3.18 -11.74 5.99
CA TYR A 84 2.59 -10.99 7.11
C TYR A 84 2.10 -9.55 6.84
N ILE A 85 2.18 -9.03 5.61
CA ILE A 85 1.73 -7.65 5.27
C ILE A 85 0.18 -7.57 5.14
N GLY A 86 -0.50 -8.70 4.99
CA GLY A 86 -1.95 -8.79 4.92
C GLY A 86 -2.46 -9.12 3.51
N THR A 87 -3.78 -9.26 3.39
CA THR A 87 -4.45 -9.51 2.11
C THR A 87 -5.20 -8.25 1.72
N LEU A 88 -5.04 -7.81 0.47
CA LEU A 88 -5.85 -6.72 -0.08
C LEU A 88 -7.04 -7.31 -0.86
N ASN A 89 -8.23 -6.74 -0.66
CA ASN A 89 -9.48 -7.32 -1.18
C ASN A 89 -10.27 -6.27 -1.97
N TRP A 90 -10.62 -6.63 -3.22
CA TRP A 90 -11.49 -5.84 -4.09
C TRP A 90 -12.73 -6.63 -4.46
N ILE A 91 -13.85 -5.93 -4.62
CA ILE A 91 -15.10 -6.50 -5.14
C ILE A 91 -15.68 -5.65 -6.27
N TRP A 92 -16.43 -6.27 -7.17
CA TRP A 92 -17.30 -5.57 -8.12
C TRP A 92 -18.57 -6.36 -8.39
N LYS A 93 -19.64 -5.65 -8.76
CA LYS A 93 -20.91 -6.26 -9.14
C LYS A 93 -20.80 -6.94 -10.50
N ARG A 94 -21.45 -8.10 -10.59
CA ARG A 94 -21.66 -8.88 -11.79
C ARG A 94 -23.14 -8.79 -12.21
N PRO A 95 -23.44 -8.94 -13.51
CA PRO A 95 -24.80 -9.09 -13.97
C PRO A 95 -25.49 -10.29 -13.32
N ASP A 96 -26.80 -10.18 -13.14
CA ASP A 96 -27.63 -11.27 -12.62
C ASP A 96 -27.82 -12.41 -13.64
N THR A 97 -27.80 -12.07 -14.93
CA THR A 97 -28.09 -13.01 -16.02
C THR A 97 -26.81 -13.51 -16.67
N VAL A 98 -26.73 -14.83 -16.90
CA VAL A 98 -25.51 -15.45 -17.45
C VAL A 98 -25.19 -14.95 -18.87
N GLU A 99 -26.22 -14.64 -19.64
CA GLU A 99 -26.09 -14.14 -21.02
C GLU A 99 -25.50 -12.74 -21.11
N LEU A 100 -25.59 -11.96 -20.02
CA LEU A 100 -25.03 -10.61 -19.94
C LEU A 100 -23.56 -10.64 -19.49
N PHE A 101 -22.98 -11.82 -19.23
CA PHE A 101 -21.57 -11.91 -18.86
C PHE A 101 -20.66 -11.48 -19.99
N ASP A 102 -20.05 -10.32 -19.79
CA ASP A 102 -19.03 -9.80 -20.67
C ASP A 102 -17.64 -10.16 -20.13
N LYS A 103 -17.02 -11.17 -20.76
CA LYS A 103 -15.64 -11.61 -20.44
C LYS A 103 -14.61 -10.50 -20.65
N THR A 104 -14.86 -9.58 -21.58
CA THR A 104 -13.98 -8.46 -21.86
C THR A 104 -14.05 -7.45 -20.73
N LYS A 105 -15.25 -7.11 -20.24
CA LYS A 105 -15.41 -6.24 -19.06
C LYS A 105 -14.83 -6.88 -17.80
N GLU A 106 -15.02 -8.19 -17.61
CA GLU A 106 -14.41 -8.90 -16.47
C GLU A 106 -12.88 -8.84 -16.51
N SER A 107 -12.28 -9.05 -17.69
CA SER A 107 -10.83 -8.91 -17.88
C SER A 107 -10.35 -7.47 -17.64
N GLN A 108 -11.14 -6.47 -18.03
CA GLN A 108 -10.84 -5.05 -17.77
C GLN A 108 -10.90 -4.75 -16.27
N SER A 109 -11.89 -5.28 -15.55
CA SER A 109 -12.01 -5.17 -14.09
C SER A 109 -10.81 -5.79 -13.38
N LEU A 110 -10.42 -7.00 -13.77
CA LEU A 110 -9.21 -7.65 -13.25
C LEU A 110 -7.98 -6.78 -13.48
N LEU A 111 -7.81 -6.22 -14.68
CA LEU A 111 -6.69 -5.33 -14.98
C LEU A 111 -6.74 -4.03 -14.17
N LYS A 112 -7.93 -3.45 -13.95
CA LYS A 112 -8.12 -2.25 -13.10
C LYS A 112 -7.74 -2.54 -11.66
N ALA A 113 -8.25 -3.63 -11.07
CA ALA A 113 -7.90 -4.06 -9.72
C ALA A 113 -6.39 -4.32 -9.60
N HIS A 114 -5.81 -5.05 -10.56
CA HIS A 114 -4.38 -5.32 -10.60
C HIS A 114 -3.53 -4.03 -10.72
N LYS A 115 -3.95 -3.05 -11.53
CA LYS A 115 -3.28 -1.75 -11.65
C LYS A 115 -3.39 -0.91 -10.38
N SER A 116 -4.46 -1.10 -9.60
CA SER A 116 -4.68 -0.42 -8.32
C SER A 116 -3.86 -1.01 -7.17
N LEU A 117 -3.23 -2.17 -7.38
CA LEU A 117 -2.29 -2.73 -6.41
C LEU A 117 -1.20 -1.70 -6.09
N PRO A 118 -0.86 -1.51 -4.81
CA PRO A 118 0.23 -0.63 -4.44
C PRO A 118 1.54 -1.15 -5.04
N LYS A 119 2.02 -0.46 -6.09
CA LYS A 119 3.35 -0.68 -6.68
C LYS A 119 4.48 -0.27 -5.76
N TYR A 120 4.17 0.58 -4.78
CA TYR A 120 5.08 1.13 -3.79
C TYR A 120 4.45 1.02 -2.42
N SER A 121 5.27 0.89 -1.40
CA SER A 121 4.78 0.75 -0.04
C SER A 121 3.96 1.98 0.36
N THR A 122 2.76 1.75 0.89
CA THR A 122 1.78 2.82 1.15
C THR A 122 2.30 3.77 2.22
N TRP A 123 1.88 5.04 2.19
CA TRP A 123 2.19 6.00 3.27
C TRP A 123 1.80 5.47 4.65
N GLN A 124 0.70 4.70 4.72
CA GLN A 124 0.27 4.04 5.93
C GLN A 124 1.23 2.92 6.36
N MET A 125 1.75 2.11 5.43
CA MET A 125 2.82 1.16 5.75
C MET A 125 4.09 1.88 6.25
N ARG A 126 4.47 3.00 5.64
CA ARG A 126 5.62 3.81 6.09
C ARG A 126 5.40 4.30 7.52
N LYS A 127 4.23 4.87 7.81
CA LYS A 127 3.86 5.30 9.17
C LYS A 127 3.86 4.14 10.17
N ASN A 128 3.28 3.00 9.79
CA ASN A 128 3.20 1.82 10.66
C ASN A 128 4.58 1.26 11.00
N VAL A 129 5.49 1.20 10.01
CA VAL A 129 6.88 0.76 10.25
C VAL A 129 7.59 1.76 11.15
N ILE A 130 7.55 3.06 10.83
CA ILE A 130 8.20 4.09 11.66
C ILE A 130 7.69 4.02 13.10
N ASN A 131 6.37 3.98 13.30
CA ASN A 131 5.75 3.94 14.63
C ASN A 131 6.05 2.64 15.40
N LYS A 132 6.13 1.50 14.71
CA LYS A 132 6.43 0.22 15.36
C LYS A 132 7.87 0.16 15.83
N TYR A 133 8.83 0.55 14.99
CA TYR A 133 10.26 0.44 15.30
C TYR A 133 10.81 1.60 16.13
N SER A 134 10.14 2.75 16.15
CA SER A 134 10.46 3.84 17.09
C SER A 134 10.27 3.47 18.56
N LEU A 135 9.46 2.44 18.85
CA LEU A 135 9.26 1.94 20.22
C LEU A 135 10.46 1.14 20.74
N TYR A 136 11.19 0.47 19.85
CA TYR A 136 12.27 -0.45 20.19
C TYR A 136 13.66 0.14 19.92
N THR A 137 13.74 1.17 19.10
CA THR A 137 15.00 1.80 18.70
C THR A 137 14.90 3.31 18.83
N ARG A 138 15.95 3.95 19.35
CA ARG A 138 16.06 5.43 19.43
C ARG A 138 16.58 6.02 18.11
N LEU A 139 16.28 5.39 16.99
CA LEU A 139 16.68 5.89 15.69
C LEU A 139 15.83 7.11 15.34
N SER A 140 16.46 8.10 14.71
CA SER A 140 15.73 9.28 14.26
C SER A 140 14.68 8.87 13.20
N PRO A 141 13.53 9.56 13.12
CA PRO A 141 12.53 9.28 12.10
C PRO A 141 13.10 9.35 10.68
N ALA A 142 14.11 10.18 10.46
CA ALA A 142 14.79 10.32 9.18
C ALA A 142 15.57 9.04 8.81
N ILE A 143 16.31 8.45 9.77
CA ILE A 143 17.03 7.18 9.57
C ILE A 143 16.04 6.02 9.32
N LEU A 144 14.96 5.95 10.10
CA LEU A 144 13.91 4.94 9.90
C LEU A 144 13.25 5.07 8.52
N CYS A 145 13.08 6.29 8.02
CA CYS A 145 12.61 6.51 6.64
C CYS A 145 13.60 6.00 5.60
N THR A 146 14.90 6.26 5.77
CA THR A 146 15.94 5.79 4.83
C THR A 146 16.03 4.27 4.84
N LEU A 147 16.07 3.64 6.01
CA LEU A 147 16.05 2.17 6.15
C LEU A 147 14.83 1.55 5.46
N TYR A 148 13.66 2.17 5.64
CA TYR A 148 12.45 1.72 4.98
C TYR A 148 12.53 1.84 3.46
N GLN A 149 13.08 2.94 2.94
CA GLN A 149 13.29 3.15 1.50
C GLN A 149 14.29 2.14 0.93
N ASP A 150 15.39 1.87 1.63
CA ASP A 150 16.41 0.88 1.23
C ASP A 150 15.83 -0.53 1.16
N LEU A 151 15.03 -0.93 2.16
CA LEU A 151 14.41 -2.26 2.22
C LEU A 151 13.29 -2.45 1.19
N THR A 152 12.58 -1.37 0.83
CA THR A 152 11.39 -1.44 -0.03
C THR A 152 11.65 -0.96 -1.46
N GLY A 153 12.83 -0.40 -1.75
CA GLY A 153 13.12 0.27 -3.03
C GLY A 153 12.23 1.47 -3.31
N ASN A 154 11.63 2.06 -2.27
CA ASN A 154 10.63 3.11 -2.41
C ASN A 154 11.30 4.47 -2.65
N ALA A 155 11.14 5.03 -3.85
CA ALA A 155 11.78 6.28 -4.28
C ALA A 155 10.93 7.54 -4.06
N ILE A 156 9.95 7.52 -3.14
CA ILE A 156 9.13 8.70 -2.85
C ILE A 156 10.03 9.82 -2.32
N SER A 157 10.13 10.91 -3.09
CA SER A 157 10.81 12.13 -2.69
C SER A 157 9.98 12.89 -1.65
N ASN A 158 10.65 13.37 -0.59
CA ASN A 158 10.01 14.30 0.34
C ASN A 158 9.81 15.64 -0.41
N SER A 159 8.60 16.21 -0.38
CA SER A 159 8.31 17.48 -1.06
C SER A 159 8.92 18.71 -0.38
N ASN A 160 9.35 18.57 0.88
CA ASN A 160 10.01 19.62 1.64
C ASN A 160 11.53 19.58 1.39
N LEU A 161 12.09 20.68 0.89
CA LEU A 161 13.52 20.87 0.61
C LEU A 161 14.41 20.53 1.81
N ILE A 162 14.00 20.93 3.02
CA ILE A 162 14.76 20.65 4.26
C ILE A 162 14.78 19.14 4.54
N SER A 163 13.66 18.47 4.35
CA SER A 163 13.56 17.02 4.55
C SER A 163 14.27 16.22 3.47
N GLN A 164 14.43 16.78 2.26
CA GLN A 164 15.22 16.18 1.20
C GLN A 164 16.72 16.27 1.51
N GLU A 165 17.19 17.45 1.91
CA GLU A 165 18.60 17.68 2.25
C GLU A 165 19.05 16.79 3.42
N VAL A 166 18.21 16.64 4.45
CA VAL A 166 18.49 15.71 5.57
C VAL A 166 18.58 14.25 5.10
N GLN A 167 17.74 13.82 4.15
CA GLN A 167 17.77 12.45 3.62
C GLN A 167 19.01 12.19 2.76
N GLU A 168 19.41 13.15 1.92
CA GLU A 168 20.61 13.05 1.10
C GLU A 168 21.88 12.95 1.97
N ARG A 169 21.92 13.68 3.10
CA ARG A 169 23.01 13.59 4.08
C ARG A 169 23.09 12.22 4.76
N ILE A 170 21.95 11.67 5.17
CA ILE A 170 21.88 10.32 5.76
C ILE A 170 22.34 9.28 4.73
N LYS A 171 21.96 9.43 3.46
CA LYS A 171 22.42 8.55 2.38
C LYS A 171 23.93 8.61 2.21
N LEU A 172 24.52 9.82 2.21
CA LEU A 172 25.96 9.99 2.12
C LEU A 172 26.69 9.32 3.29
N MET A 173 26.19 9.49 4.52
CA MET A 173 26.73 8.83 5.73
C MET A 173 26.80 7.30 5.56
N TYR A 174 25.77 6.69 4.98
CA TYR A 174 25.76 5.25 4.72
C TYR A 174 26.72 4.83 3.62
N GLU A 175 26.82 5.60 2.53
CA GLU A 175 27.74 5.35 1.41
C GLU A 175 29.21 5.46 1.84
N THR A 176 29.53 6.40 2.72
CA THR A 176 30.89 6.61 3.22
C THR A 176 31.23 5.76 4.44
N GLN A 177 30.24 5.07 5.03
CA GLN A 177 30.36 4.31 6.28
C GLN A 177 30.93 5.15 7.45
N ASP A 178 30.77 6.47 7.41
CA ASP A 178 31.27 7.40 8.41
C ASP A 178 30.09 8.05 9.14
N PRO A 179 29.79 7.63 10.39
CA PRO A 179 28.69 8.17 11.18
C PRO A 179 28.94 9.60 11.68
N ASN A 180 30.18 10.08 11.63
CA ASN A 180 30.60 11.37 12.20
C ASN A 180 30.87 12.43 11.12
N ILE A 181 30.18 12.35 9.98
CA ILE A 181 30.31 13.36 8.94
C ILE A 181 29.96 14.75 9.51
N VAL A 182 30.98 15.59 9.67
CA VAL A 182 30.86 16.97 10.15
C VAL A 182 30.51 17.86 8.97
N PHE A 183 29.31 18.43 8.98
CA PHE A 183 28.89 19.44 8.01
C PHE A 183 28.91 20.84 8.62
N ASP A 184 29.56 21.77 7.92
CA ASP A 184 29.62 23.17 8.31
C ASP A 184 28.29 23.89 8.03
N LEU A 185 27.47 24.04 9.07
CA LEU A 185 26.15 24.68 9.01
C LEU A 185 26.21 26.22 9.01
N ARG A 186 27.40 26.84 9.09
CA ARG A 186 27.55 28.31 9.17
C ARG A 186 26.96 29.04 7.96
N LYS A 187 26.79 28.35 6.81
CA LYS A 187 26.21 28.94 5.59
C LYS A 187 24.69 29.08 5.61
N ASN A 188 23.96 28.37 6.48
CA ASN A 188 22.51 28.24 6.36
C ASN A 188 21.70 29.12 7.34
N GLY A 189 22.32 29.89 8.24
CA GLY A 189 21.57 30.61 9.27
C GLY A 189 22.21 31.86 9.87
N GLY A 190 23.19 32.50 9.21
CA GLY A 190 23.80 33.72 9.76
C GLY A 190 24.46 33.52 11.14
N PHE A 191 24.90 32.30 11.44
CA PHE A 191 25.53 31.96 12.71
C PHE A 191 26.99 32.46 12.73
N LYS A 192 27.33 33.26 13.75
CA LYS A 192 28.67 33.89 13.94
C LYS A 192 29.50 33.24 15.06
N GLY A 193 29.23 31.98 15.41
CA GLY A 193 30.00 31.23 16.41
C GLY A 193 31.22 30.52 15.82
N THR A 194 32.28 30.36 16.62
CA THR A 194 33.55 29.73 16.24
C THR A 194 33.73 28.29 16.74
N LYS A 195 32.70 27.68 17.34
CA LYS A 195 32.75 26.31 17.86
C LYS A 195 31.77 25.39 17.13
N PHE A 196 32.20 24.14 16.95
CA PHE A 196 31.42 23.06 16.37
C PHE A 196 30.55 22.41 17.46
N ASP A 197 29.29 22.15 17.16
CA ASP A 197 28.46 21.28 17.98
C ASP A 197 28.70 19.83 17.51
N GLU A 198 29.19 18.99 18.42
CA GLU A 198 29.34 17.55 18.21
C GLU A 198 27.99 16.86 18.46
N PHE A 199 27.62 15.92 17.59
CA PHE A 199 26.42 15.08 17.70
C PHE A 199 26.72 13.77 18.42
#